data_AF-A0A536ZA44-F1
#
_entry.id   AF-A0A536ZA44-F1
#
_cell.length_a   1.000
_cell.length_b   1.000
_cell.length_c   1.000
_cell.angle_alpha   90.00
_cell.angle_beta   90.00
_cell.angle_gamma   90.00
#
_symmetry.space_group_name_H-M   'P 1'
#
loop_
_entity.id
_entity.type
_entity.pdbx_description
1 polymer ?
#
loop_
_entity_poly.entity_id
_entity_poly.type
_entity_poly.pdbx_seq_one_letter_code
_entity_poly.pdbx_strand_id
1 'polypeptide(L)'
;MLSSPSAAQAAKSTECAKIGICYCVSTDLKPVIEARIAQFRQTAAEQRKAGKAVGYLSVPLSPAGGGYMKLNFEVAAAAKAAIEKRYGGDFVWVLNPGTAEPLPKGSGADYMLMWTSILEGHDGLGEDFDFVYFAGPQDFARVFELDGTADMAKIDQYFDKRVKTDPDLEKAMKAGLTKPAFRTYYALKASSAFSKGAHDEWNIIRVINERRRNEQRLGIPDQLPVLFDGRAVPAANSETVVSDGYVGKCKM
;
A
#
# COMPACT_ATOMS: atom_id res chain seq x y z
N MET A 1 16.07 15.29 -43.56
CA MET A 1 15.85 14.44 -42.37
C MET A 1 15.76 15.38 -41.18
N LEU A 2 14.55 15.66 -40.70
CA LEU A 2 14.32 16.52 -39.53
C LEU A 2 14.34 15.61 -38.29
N SER A 3 15.36 15.75 -37.45
CA SER A 3 15.44 15.07 -36.16
C SER A 3 14.31 15.55 -35.26
N SER A 4 13.44 14.62 -34.84
CA SER A 4 12.45 14.87 -33.80
C SER A 4 13.16 15.29 -32.50
N PRO A 5 12.66 16.30 -31.77
CA PRO A 5 13.21 16.65 -30.47
C PRO A 5 13.01 15.46 -29.51
N SER A 6 14.12 14.97 -28.95
CA SER A 6 14.09 14.00 -27.86
C SER A 6 13.26 14.61 -26.74
N ALA A 7 12.18 13.93 -26.33
CA ALA A 7 11.42 14.33 -25.17
C ALA A 7 12.38 14.33 -23.98
N ALA A 8 12.64 15.50 -23.39
CA ALA A 8 13.51 15.62 -22.23
C ALA A 8 13.01 14.64 -21.15
N GLN A 9 13.82 13.65 -20.82
CA GLN A 9 13.55 12.78 -19.67
C GLN A 9 13.46 13.68 -18.44
N ALA A 10 12.35 13.59 -17.69
CA ALA A 10 12.23 14.29 -16.42
C ALA A 10 13.43 13.95 -15.54
N ALA A 11 14.05 14.96 -14.93
CA ALA A 11 15.22 14.76 -14.10
C ALA A 11 14.90 13.81 -12.94
N LYS A 12 15.84 12.90 -12.66
CA LYS A 12 15.70 11.91 -11.59
C LYS A 12 16.87 12.01 -10.62
N SER A 13 16.59 11.75 -9.36
CA SER A 13 17.60 11.69 -8.30
C SER A 13 17.41 10.44 -7.45
N THR A 14 18.52 9.96 -6.88
CA THR A 14 18.47 8.94 -5.83
C THR A 14 18.16 9.65 -4.52
N GLU A 15 17.04 9.30 -3.90
CA GLU A 15 16.65 9.79 -2.58
C GLU A 15 16.62 8.62 -1.60
N CYS A 16 17.17 8.82 -0.41
CA CYS A 16 17.23 7.79 0.62
C CYS A 16 16.51 8.26 1.88
N ALA A 17 15.67 7.37 2.42
CA ALA A 17 14.99 7.57 3.69
C ALA A 17 15.96 7.37 4.87
N LYS A 18 15.60 7.82 6.07
CA LYS A 18 16.40 7.67 7.30
C LYS A 18 16.68 6.21 7.65
N ILE A 19 15.80 5.31 7.22
CA ILE A 19 15.98 3.87 7.38
C ILE A 19 16.97 3.24 6.38
N GLY A 20 17.59 4.04 5.50
CA GLY A 20 18.62 3.60 4.56
C GLY A 20 18.08 2.99 3.27
N ILE A 21 16.76 3.00 3.08
CA ILE A 21 16.09 2.53 1.86
C ILE A 21 16.07 3.68 0.85
N CYS A 22 16.48 3.40 -0.40
CA CYS A 22 16.61 4.41 -1.44
C CYS A 22 15.74 4.12 -2.66
N TYR A 23 15.32 5.19 -3.33
CA TYR A 23 14.49 5.17 -4.53
C TYR A 23 15.05 6.11 -5.59
N CYS A 24 14.88 5.75 -6.86
CA CYS A 24 15.12 6.66 -7.99
C CYS A 24 13.82 7.38 -8.34
N VAL A 25 13.71 8.64 -7.95
CA VAL A 25 12.47 9.42 -8.03
C VAL A 25 12.61 10.60 -9.00
N SER A 26 11.47 11.13 -9.44
CA SER A 26 11.41 12.38 -10.18
C SER A 26 11.72 13.55 -9.24
N THR A 27 12.66 14.40 -9.64
CA THR A 27 13.01 15.62 -8.88
C THR A 27 11.84 16.58 -8.78
N ASP A 28 11.00 16.63 -9.81
CA ASP A 28 9.86 17.56 -9.92
C ASP A 28 8.73 17.21 -8.95
N LEU A 29 8.66 15.94 -8.52
CA LEU A 29 7.65 15.47 -7.58
C LEU A 29 8.04 15.64 -6.11
N LYS A 30 9.30 15.94 -5.81
CA LYS A 30 9.78 16.07 -4.42
C LYS A 30 8.97 17.05 -3.58
N PRO A 31 8.65 18.28 -4.03
CA PRO A 31 7.86 19.21 -3.22
C PRO A 31 6.44 18.69 -2.96
N VAL A 32 5.84 18.00 -3.93
CA VAL A 32 4.50 17.42 -3.77
C VAL A 32 4.55 16.25 -2.78
N ILE A 33 5.57 15.40 -2.87
CA ILE A 33 5.80 14.29 -1.93
C ILE A 33 5.97 14.82 -0.50
N GLU A 34 6.83 15.83 -0.30
CA GLU A 34 7.06 16.47 1.00
C GLU A 34 5.77 17.04 1.61
N ALA A 35 4.97 17.75 0.80
CA ALA A 35 3.67 18.27 1.24
C ALA A 35 2.70 17.16 1.65
N ARG A 36 2.66 16.04 0.91
CA ARG A 36 1.80 14.89 1.24
C ARG A 36 2.27 14.18 2.50
N ILE A 37 3.57 14.00 2.70
CA ILE A 37 4.13 13.46 3.94
C ILE A 37 3.66 14.30 5.14
N ALA A 38 3.80 15.62 5.05
CA ALA A 38 3.36 16.53 6.11
C ALA A 38 1.85 16.40 6.40
N GLN A 39 1.02 16.36 5.35
CA GLN A 39 -0.43 16.21 5.47
C GLN A 39 -0.82 14.91 6.19
N PHE A 40 -0.23 13.77 5.79
CA PHE A 40 -0.54 12.47 6.39
C PHE A 40 -0.07 12.36 7.84
N ARG A 41 1.12 12.86 8.15
CA ARG A 41 1.63 12.92 9.53
C ARG A 41 0.78 13.81 10.42
N GLN A 42 0.36 14.98 9.93
CA GLN A 42 -0.57 15.83 10.66
C GLN A 42 -1.88 15.10 10.95
N THR A 43 -2.44 14.40 9.96
CA THR A 43 -3.68 13.63 10.13
C THR A 43 -3.51 12.54 11.19
N ALA A 44 -2.41 11.78 11.14
CA ALA A 44 -2.10 10.76 12.15
C ALA A 44 -1.96 11.37 13.55
N ALA A 45 -1.27 12.50 13.68
CA ALA A 45 -1.11 13.22 14.94
C ALA A 45 -2.45 13.72 15.51
N GLU A 46 -3.37 14.20 14.65
CA GLU A 46 -4.71 14.62 15.06
C GLU A 46 -5.53 13.44 15.60
N GLN A 47 -5.46 12.27 14.96
CA GLN A 47 -6.15 11.07 15.44
C GLN A 47 -5.58 10.57 16.76
N ARG A 48 -4.25 10.61 16.93
CA ARG A 48 -3.59 10.30 18.20
C ARG A 48 -3.98 11.27 19.30
N LYS A 49 -4.05 12.57 19.01
CA LYS A 49 -4.54 13.60 19.96
C LYS A 49 -5.98 13.37 20.37
N ALA A 50 -6.80 12.78 19.48
CA ALA A 50 -8.15 12.34 19.78
C ALA A 50 -8.22 11.03 20.60
N GLY A 51 -7.08 10.48 21.04
CA GLY A 51 -7.01 9.29 21.88
C GLY A 51 -7.06 7.97 21.11
N LYS A 52 -6.91 7.99 19.77
CA LYS A 52 -6.96 6.79 18.94
C LYS A 52 -5.57 6.19 18.73
N ALA A 53 -5.50 4.86 18.67
CA ALA A 53 -4.39 4.16 18.06
C ALA A 53 -4.45 4.33 16.53
N VAL A 54 -3.29 4.55 15.92
CA VAL A 54 -3.11 4.86 14.50
C VAL A 54 -2.54 3.63 13.79
N GLY A 55 -3.30 3.05 12.87
CA GLY A 55 -2.84 1.95 12.01
C GLY A 55 -2.43 2.41 10.61
N TYR A 56 -1.50 1.71 9.98
CA TYR A 56 -1.26 1.81 8.54
C TYR A 56 -1.86 0.62 7.79
N LEU A 57 -2.57 0.86 6.68
CA LEU A 57 -3.06 -0.19 5.79
C LEU A 57 -2.19 -0.31 4.53
N SER A 58 -1.55 -1.46 4.35
CA SER A 58 -0.98 -1.88 3.08
C SER A 58 -2.01 -2.66 2.27
N VAL A 59 -2.30 -2.22 1.05
CA VAL A 59 -3.29 -2.85 0.15
C VAL A 59 -2.83 -2.71 -1.30
N PRO A 60 -2.95 -3.76 -2.15
CA PRO A 60 -2.49 -3.68 -3.53
C PRO A 60 -3.42 -2.78 -4.37
N LEU A 61 -3.07 -1.49 -4.52
CA LEU A 61 -3.88 -0.55 -5.30
C LEU A 61 -3.68 -0.68 -6.82
N SER A 62 -2.49 -1.11 -7.26
CA SER A 62 -2.15 -1.24 -8.68
C SER A 62 -3.02 -2.28 -9.39
N PRO A 63 -3.43 -2.05 -10.66
CA PRO A 63 -4.14 -3.02 -11.47
C PRO A 63 -3.23 -4.15 -12.04
N ALA A 64 -1.93 -4.14 -11.70
CA ALA A 64 -0.99 -5.14 -12.20
C ALA A 64 -1.45 -6.58 -11.89
N GLY A 65 -1.22 -7.50 -12.82
CA GLY A 65 -1.54 -8.92 -12.65
C GLY A 65 -3.01 -9.30 -12.84
N GLY A 66 -3.85 -8.37 -13.34
CA GLY A 66 -5.27 -8.60 -13.62
C GLY A 66 -6.23 -7.87 -12.67
N GLY A 67 -5.71 -7.04 -11.76
CA GLY A 67 -6.53 -6.22 -10.87
C GLY A 67 -7.22 -5.06 -11.59
N TYR A 68 -8.20 -4.48 -10.92
CA TYR A 68 -8.91 -3.30 -11.37
C TYR A 68 -8.81 -2.21 -10.30
N MET A 69 -8.11 -1.12 -10.63
CA MET A 69 -7.69 -0.10 -9.67
C MET A 69 -8.86 0.44 -8.83
N LYS A 70 -9.96 0.86 -9.45
CA LYS A 70 -11.13 1.39 -8.72
C LYS A 70 -11.68 0.40 -7.68
N LEU A 71 -11.76 -0.89 -8.04
CA LEU A 71 -12.18 -1.94 -7.11
C LEU A 71 -11.16 -2.18 -6.00
N ASN A 72 -9.86 -2.07 -6.30
CA ASN A 72 -8.83 -2.16 -5.25
C ASN A 72 -8.93 -0.99 -4.24
N PHE A 73 -9.35 0.21 -4.69
CA PHE A 73 -9.66 1.32 -3.79
C PHE A 73 -10.92 1.07 -2.95
N GLU A 74 -11.96 0.46 -3.53
CA GLU A 74 -13.15 0.01 -2.78
C GLU A 74 -12.78 -1.02 -1.71
N VAL A 75 -11.90 -1.99 -2.04
CA VAL A 75 -11.36 -2.96 -1.07
C VAL A 75 -10.56 -2.26 0.03
N ALA A 76 -9.72 -1.29 -0.32
CA ALA A 76 -8.95 -0.52 0.67
C ALA A 76 -9.86 0.20 1.67
N ALA A 77 -10.94 0.83 1.19
CA ALA A 77 -11.93 1.48 2.04
C ALA A 77 -12.69 0.47 2.91
N ALA A 78 -13.10 -0.67 2.35
CA ALA A 78 -13.77 -1.74 3.08
C ALA A 78 -12.88 -2.37 4.16
N ALA A 79 -11.60 -2.60 3.87
CA ALA A 79 -10.62 -3.12 4.82
C ALA A 79 -10.42 -2.14 5.99
N LYS A 80 -10.20 -0.85 5.71
CA LYS A 80 -10.15 0.21 6.74
C LYS A 80 -11.39 0.15 7.63
N ALA A 81 -12.59 0.18 7.04
CA ALA A 81 -13.83 0.17 7.79
C ALA A 81 -13.99 -1.09 8.64
N ALA A 82 -13.56 -2.25 8.13
CA ALA A 82 -13.61 -3.50 8.88
C ALA A 82 -12.63 -3.55 10.06
N ILE A 83 -11.42 -3.00 9.90
CA ILE A 83 -10.43 -2.89 10.98
C ILE A 83 -10.95 -1.96 12.07
N GLU A 84 -11.43 -0.77 11.71
CA GLU A 84 -11.97 0.20 12.66
C GLU A 84 -13.22 -0.34 13.35
N LYS A 85 -14.10 -1.06 12.64
CA LYS A 85 -15.26 -1.74 13.25
C LYS A 85 -14.83 -2.81 14.25
N ARG A 86 -13.80 -3.59 13.95
CA ARG A 86 -13.30 -4.66 14.82
C ARG A 86 -12.78 -4.11 16.15
N TYR A 87 -11.98 -3.05 16.09
CA TYR A 87 -11.32 -2.49 17.29
C TYR A 87 -12.13 -1.36 17.95
N GLY A 88 -13.19 -0.89 17.30
CA GLY A 88 -13.98 0.27 17.71
C GLY A 88 -13.45 1.55 17.08
N GLY A 89 -14.31 2.24 16.30
CA GLY A 89 -13.93 3.47 15.59
C GLY A 89 -13.58 4.65 16.50
N ASP A 90 -13.96 4.58 17.77
CA ASP A 90 -13.57 5.54 18.80
C ASP A 90 -12.14 5.30 19.31
N PHE A 91 -11.59 4.10 19.12
CA PHE A 91 -10.27 3.70 19.63
C PHE A 91 -9.22 3.54 18.53
N VAL A 92 -9.62 3.26 17.30
CA VAL A 92 -8.70 3.02 16.18
C VAL A 92 -9.05 3.88 14.99
N TRP A 93 -8.02 4.46 14.38
CA TRP A 93 -8.08 5.02 13.03
C TRP A 93 -7.00 4.40 12.16
N VAL A 94 -7.32 4.10 10.91
CA VAL A 94 -6.37 3.51 9.96
C VAL A 94 -6.09 4.45 8.80
N LEU A 95 -4.81 4.77 8.56
CA LEU A 95 -4.38 5.44 7.34
C LEU A 95 -4.57 4.49 6.15
N ASN A 96 -5.38 4.92 5.19
CA ASN A 96 -5.63 4.19 3.95
C ASN A 96 -4.91 4.88 2.78
N PRO A 97 -3.88 4.28 2.18
CA PRO A 97 -3.19 4.82 1.00
C PRO A 97 -4.12 5.10 -0.20
N GLY A 98 -5.25 4.39 -0.30
CA GLY A 98 -6.27 4.61 -1.32
C GLY A 98 -7.01 5.94 -1.21
N THR A 99 -6.82 6.73 -0.15
CA THR A 99 -7.35 8.10 -0.08
C THR A 99 -6.34 9.16 -0.53
N ALA A 100 -5.10 8.76 -0.86
CA ALA A 100 -4.10 9.67 -1.38
C ALA A 100 -4.50 10.13 -2.78
N GLU A 101 -4.40 11.44 -3.02
CA GLU A 101 -4.47 11.96 -4.38
C GLU A 101 -3.29 11.40 -5.21
N PRO A 102 -3.54 10.96 -6.46
CA PRO A 102 -2.48 10.47 -7.31
C PRO A 102 -1.39 11.51 -7.54
N LEU A 103 -0.12 11.10 -7.43
CA LEU A 103 1.03 11.88 -7.87
C LEU A 103 0.97 12.05 -9.40
N PRO A 104 0.92 13.28 -9.94
CA PRO A 104 0.86 13.51 -11.38
C PRO A 104 2.08 12.91 -12.08
N LYS A 105 1.88 11.92 -12.96
CA LYS A 105 2.97 11.18 -13.63
C LYS A 105 3.93 10.46 -12.66
N GLY A 106 3.52 10.23 -11.41
CA GLY A 106 4.32 9.51 -10.42
C GLY A 106 4.50 8.04 -10.78
N SER A 107 5.70 7.53 -10.57
CA SER A 107 6.04 6.12 -10.63
C SER A 107 5.90 5.47 -9.26
N GLY A 108 5.94 4.13 -9.21
CA GLY A 108 5.91 3.41 -7.93
C GLY A 108 7.06 3.80 -6.99
N ALA A 109 8.24 4.16 -7.53
CA ALA A 109 9.35 4.64 -6.71
C ALA A 109 9.05 5.98 -6.03
N ASP A 110 8.33 6.89 -6.70
CA ASP A 110 7.90 8.18 -6.15
C ASP A 110 6.91 7.98 -4.98
N TYR A 111 5.93 7.09 -5.16
CA TYR A 111 5.02 6.69 -4.08
C TYR A 111 5.76 6.00 -2.94
N MET A 112 6.72 5.12 -3.24
CA MET A 112 7.43 4.40 -2.19
C MET A 112 8.38 5.29 -1.40
N LEU A 113 8.96 6.33 -2.00
CA LEU A 113 9.66 7.36 -1.22
C LEU A 113 8.69 8.03 -0.22
N MET A 114 7.52 8.45 -0.70
CA MET A 114 6.49 9.06 0.15
C MET A 114 6.05 8.13 1.30
N TRP A 115 5.71 6.88 0.99
CA TRP A 115 5.27 5.91 2.00
C TRP A 115 6.38 5.50 2.95
N THR A 116 7.61 5.32 2.48
CA THR A 116 8.76 5.07 3.36
C THR A 116 8.96 6.21 4.33
N SER A 117 8.95 7.46 3.84
CA SER A 117 9.08 8.63 4.70
C SER A 117 7.93 8.75 5.68
N ILE A 118 6.69 8.41 5.32
CA ILE A 118 5.56 8.38 6.27
C ILE A 118 5.79 7.30 7.33
N LEU A 119 6.06 6.07 6.90
CA LEU A 119 6.17 4.91 7.79
C LEU A 119 7.36 4.96 8.73
N GLU A 120 8.49 5.53 8.31
CA GLU A 120 9.68 5.62 9.15
C GLU A 120 9.55 6.65 10.27
N GLY A 121 8.62 7.59 10.19
CA GLY A 121 8.48 8.67 11.15
C GLY A 121 9.62 9.70 11.10
N HIS A 122 9.65 10.61 12.05
CA HIS A 122 10.73 11.57 12.24
C HIS A 122 12.05 10.92 12.67
N ASP A 123 11.99 9.90 13.52
CA ASP A 123 13.19 9.28 14.12
C ASP A 123 13.65 8.00 13.40
N GLY A 124 12.94 7.55 12.37
CA GLY A 124 13.23 6.29 11.71
C GLY A 124 12.79 5.07 12.53
N LEU A 125 11.85 5.27 13.46
CA LEU A 125 11.30 4.28 14.39
C LEU A 125 9.80 4.05 14.19
N GLY A 126 9.17 4.73 13.24
CA GLY A 126 7.75 4.58 12.92
C GLY A 126 6.82 4.98 14.06
N GLU A 127 7.20 5.99 14.82
CA GLU A 127 6.48 6.51 15.99
C GLU A 127 5.11 7.12 15.68
N ASP A 128 4.82 7.39 14.40
CA ASP A 128 3.52 7.87 13.95
C ASP A 128 2.45 6.77 13.93
N PHE A 129 2.82 5.49 14.07
CA PHE A 129 1.91 4.36 13.99
C PHE A 129 2.00 3.44 15.21
N ASP A 130 0.88 2.80 15.53
CA ASP A 130 0.71 1.85 16.62
C ASP A 130 0.59 0.41 16.11
N PHE A 131 0.26 0.21 14.83
CA PHE A 131 0.28 -1.09 14.15
C PHE A 131 0.28 -0.96 12.63
N VAL A 132 0.59 -2.05 11.95
CA VAL A 132 0.56 -2.15 10.47
C VAL A 132 -0.29 -3.34 10.06
N TYR A 133 -1.14 -3.15 9.06
CA TYR A 133 -2.04 -4.16 8.53
C TYR A 133 -1.80 -4.36 7.03
N PHE A 134 -1.52 -5.60 6.63
CA PHE A 134 -1.40 -6.02 5.24
C PHE A 134 -2.69 -6.72 4.79
N ALA A 135 -3.32 -6.20 3.75
CA ALA A 135 -4.55 -6.75 3.20
C ALA A 135 -4.28 -8.14 2.60
N GLY A 136 -5.14 -9.10 2.96
CA GLY A 136 -5.07 -10.47 2.45
C GLY A 136 -6.36 -10.90 1.75
N PRO A 137 -6.47 -12.18 1.37
CA PRO A 137 -7.61 -12.69 0.61
C PRO A 137 -8.97 -12.44 1.25
N GLN A 138 -9.09 -12.45 2.59
CA GLN A 138 -10.37 -12.20 3.27
C GLN A 138 -10.82 -10.74 3.14
N ASP A 139 -9.88 -9.79 3.04
CA ASP A 139 -10.20 -8.38 2.77
C ASP A 139 -10.89 -8.21 1.41
N PHE A 140 -10.41 -8.92 0.39
CA PHE A 140 -11.03 -8.93 -0.93
C PHE A 140 -12.33 -9.75 -0.95
N ALA A 141 -12.33 -10.93 -0.34
CA ALA A 141 -13.48 -11.82 -0.25
C ALA A 141 -14.74 -11.10 0.25
N ARG A 142 -14.60 -10.21 1.23
CA ARG A 142 -15.70 -9.40 1.78
C ARG A 142 -16.40 -8.53 0.75
N VAL A 143 -15.67 -7.96 -0.22
CA VAL A 143 -16.26 -7.10 -1.27
C VAL A 143 -17.03 -7.92 -2.29
N PHE A 144 -16.61 -9.15 -2.55
CA PHE A 144 -17.25 -10.07 -3.48
C PHE A 144 -18.27 -11.01 -2.82
N GLU A 145 -18.45 -10.93 -1.50
CA GLU A 145 -19.28 -11.87 -0.71
C GLU A 145 -18.89 -13.35 -0.95
N LEU A 146 -17.58 -13.60 -1.00
CA LEU A 146 -17.03 -14.95 -1.15
C LEU A 146 -17.15 -15.74 0.15
N ASP A 147 -17.46 -17.01 0.02
CA ASP A 147 -17.71 -17.93 1.15
C ASP A 147 -16.95 -19.26 1.00
N GLY A 148 -16.07 -19.36 0.02
CA GLY A 148 -15.33 -20.59 -0.30
C GLY A 148 -16.09 -21.54 -1.23
N THR A 149 -17.32 -21.22 -1.64
CA THR A 149 -18.13 -22.05 -2.54
C THR A 149 -18.27 -21.38 -3.89
N ALA A 150 -17.62 -21.98 -4.90
CA ALA A 150 -17.66 -21.52 -6.29
C ALA A 150 -17.26 -20.03 -6.47
N ASP A 151 -16.34 -19.54 -5.64
CA ASP A 151 -15.92 -18.13 -5.59
C ASP A 151 -15.49 -17.57 -6.96
N MET A 152 -14.77 -18.37 -7.75
CA MET A 152 -14.39 -17.98 -9.11
C MET A 152 -15.58 -17.69 -10.01
N ALA A 153 -16.69 -18.42 -9.86
CA ALA A 153 -17.93 -18.16 -10.60
C ALA A 153 -18.63 -16.88 -10.10
N LYS A 154 -18.62 -16.63 -8.78
CA LYS A 154 -19.14 -15.38 -8.19
C LYS A 154 -18.37 -14.16 -8.71
N ILE A 155 -17.04 -14.26 -8.81
CA ILE A 155 -16.19 -13.20 -9.37
C ILE A 155 -16.51 -12.96 -10.86
N ASP A 156 -16.71 -14.02 -11.63
CA ASP A 156 -17.14 -13.90 -13.04
C ASP A 156 -18.50 -13.19 -13.17
N GLN A 157 -19.46 -13.54 -12.31
CA GLN A 157 -20.78 -12.89 -12.28
C GLN A 157 -20.68 -11.43 -11.84
N TYR A 158 -19.83 -11.13 -10.86
CA TYR A 158 -19.52 -9.76 -10.44
C TYR A 158 -18.99 -8.95 -11.61
N PHE A 159 -18.03 -9.48 -12.36
CA PHE A 159 -17.45 -8.81 -13.53
C PHE A 159 -18.51 -8.50 -14.59
N ASP A 160 -19.35 -9.48 -14.95
CA ASP A 160 -20.40 -9.31 -15.96
C ASP A 160 -21.45 -8.29 -15.56
N LYS A 161 -21.77 -8.21 -14.25
CA LYS A 161 -22.69 -7.20 -13.72
C LYS A 161 -22.03 -5.83 -13.71
N ARG A 162 -20.80 -5.73 -13.20
CA ARG A 162 -20.10 -4.46 -12.96
C ARG A 162 -19.73 -3.76 -14.26
N VAL A 163 -19.28 -4.49 -15.29
CA VAL A 163 -18.88 -3.88 -16.58
C VAL A 163 -20.03 -3.12 -17.25
N LYS A 164 -21.28 -3.53 -17.03
CA LYS A 164 -22.47 -2.86 -17.58
C LYS A 164 -22.72 -1.49 -16.97
N THR A 165 -22.20 -1.23 -15.77
CA THR A 165 -22.46 -0.02 -14.99
C THR A 165 -21.21 0.79 -14.67
N ASP A 166 -20.03 0.30 -15.04
CA ASP A 166 -18.74 0.91 -14.72
C ASP A 166 -17.94 1.19 -15.99
N PRO A 167 -18.10 2.39 -16.61
CA PRO A 167 -17.40 2.77 -17.83
C PRO A 167 -15.88 2.66 -17.73
N ASP A 168 -15.31 2.82 -16.53
CA ASP A 168 -13.86 2.68 -16.30
C ASP A 168 -13.41 1.22 -16.39
N LEU A 169 -14.25 0.27 -15.99
CA LEU A 169 -13.98 -1.16 -16.16
C LEU A 169 -14.08 -1.55 -17.64
N GLU A 170 -15.08 -1.03 -18.37
CA GLU A 170 -15.17 -1.21 -19.82
C GLU A 170 -13.94 -0.64 -20.54
N LYS A 171 -13.47 0.55 -20.13
CA LYS A 171 -12.23 1.14 -20.64
C LYS A 171 -11.00 0.28 -20.33
N ALA A 172 -10.91 -0.28 -19.12
CA ALA A 172 -9.83 -1.20 -18.75
C ALA A 172 -9.84 -2.46 -19.63
N MET A 173 -11.02 -2.98 -20.00
CA MET A 173 -11.13 -4.09 -20.94
C MET A 173 -10.62 -3.74 -22.33
N LYS A 174 -11.00 -2.57 -22.85
CA LYS A 174 -10.49 -2.06 -24.13
C LYS A 174 -8.98 -1.84 -24.09
N ALA A 175 -8.41 -1.60 -22.91
CA ALA A 175 -6.96 -1.50 -22.68
C ALA A 175 -6.27 -2.85 -22.39
N GLY A 176 -6.98 -3.98 -22.47
CA GLY A 176 -6.41 -5.33 -22.41
C GLY A 176 -6.73 -6.15 -21.15
N LEU A 177 -7.51 -5.62 -20.20
CA LEU A 177 -7.99 -6.42 -19.07
C LEU A 177 -9.01 -7.47 -19.56
N THR A 178 -8.74 -8.75 -19.29
CA THR A 178 -9.67 -9.83 -19.66
C THR A 178 -10.41 -10.36 -18.43
N LYS A 179 -11.64 -10.85 -18.63
CA LYS A 179 -12.43 -11.48 -17.57
C LYS A 179 -11.68 -12.65 -16.88
N PRO A 180 -11.01 -13.58 -17.59
CA PRO A 180 -10.20 -14.62 -16.93
C PRO A 180 -9.05 -14.06 -16.10
N ALA A 181 -8.37 -13.00 -16.55
CA ALA A 181 -7.30 -12.36 -15.78
C ALA A 181 -7.85 -11.70 -14.50
N PHE A 182 -8.97 -10.98 -14.61
CA PHE A 182 -9.69 -10.40 -13.48
C PHE A 182 -10.06 -11.47 -12.45
N ARG A 183 -10.73 -12.54 -12.89
CA ARG A 183 -11.10 -13.67 -12.03
C ARG A 183 -9.88 -14.29 -11.34
N THR A 184 -8.84 -14.58 -12.12
CA THR A 184 -7.62 -15.21 -11.58
C THR A 184 -6.95 -14.31 -10.54
N TYR A 185 -6.91 -13.01 -10.78
CA TYR A 185 -6.38 -12.05 -9.83
C TYR A 185 -7.17 -12.06 -8.53
N TYR A 186 -8.49 -11.80 -8.59
CA TYR A 186 -9.32 -11.69 -7.38
C TYR A 186 -9.55 -13.01 -6.64
N ALA A 187 -9.44 -14.14 -7.33
CA ALA A 187 -9.56 -15.45 -6.68
C ALA A 187 -8.25 -15.94 -6.04
N LEU A 188 -7.09 -15.64 -6.63
CA LEU A 188 -5.82 -16.30 -6.24
C LEU A 188 -4.70 -15.35 -5.84
N LYS A 189 -4.75 -14.08 -6.25
CA LYS A 189 -3.61 -13.15 -6.13
C LYS A 189 -3.95 -11.85 -5.39
N ALA A 190 -5.21 -11.59 -5.08
CA ALA A 190 -5.64 -10.37 -4.44
C ALA A 190 -5.23 -10.35 -2.96
N SER A 191 -4.02 -9.87 -2.74
CA SER A 191 -3.32 -9.81 -1.46
C SER A 191 -2.08 -8.93 -1.59
N SER A 192 -1.63 -8.37 -0.47
CA SER A 192 -0.33 -7.71 -0.35
C SER A 192 0.85 -8.61 -0.82
N ALA A 193 0.70 -9.93 -0.78
CA ALA A 193 1.72 -10.90 -1.23
C ALA A 193 2.06 -10.84 -2.74
N PHE A 194 1.28 -10.12 -3.55
CA PHE A 194 1.52 -9.97 -4.99
C PHE A 194 1.69 -8.49 -5.41
N SER A 195 2.03 -7.62 -4.47
CA SER A 195 2.22 -6.19 -4.71
C SER A 195 3.65 -5.76 -4.45
N LYS A 196 4.25 -5.12 -5.45
CA LYS A 196 5.58 -4.50 -5.31
C LYS A 196 5.62 -3.48 -4.17
N GLY A 197 4.59 -2.63 -4.06
CA GLY A 197 4.53 -1.64 -2.99
C GLY A 197 4.41 -2.28 -1.62
N ALA A 198 3.58 -3.32 -1.50
CA ALA A 198 3.40 -4.01 -0.22
C ALA A 198 4.64 -4.79 0.22
N HIS A 199 5.41 -5.30 -0.74
CA HIS A 199 6.71 -5.90 -0.45
C HIS A 199 7.72 -4.88 0.10
N ASP A 200 7.80 -3.70 -0.50
CA ASP A 200 8.63 -2.62 0.03
C ASP A 200 8.15 -2.20 1.43
N GLU A 201 6.83 -2.02 1.62
CA GLU A 201 6.22 -1.72 2.93
C GLU A 201 6.56 -2.78 3.97
N TRP A 202 6.52 -4.06 3.63
CA TRP A 202 6.94 -5.14 4.53
C TRP A 202 8.39 -4.98 4.96
N ASN A 203 9.29 -4.76 4.00
CA ASN A 203 10.72 -4.57 4.27
C ASN A 203 10.99 -3.30 5.08
N ILE A 204 10.24 -2.21 4.85
CA ILE A 204 10.28 -0.97 5.65
C ILE A 204 9.97 -1.26 7.11
N ILE A 205 8.84 -1.93 7.38
CA ILE A 205 8.40 -2.23 8.75
C ILE A 205 9.34 -3.21 9.44
N ARG A 206 9.88 -4.20 8.71
CA ARG A 206 10.91 -5.10 9.22
C ARG A 206 12.15 -4.33 9.69
N VAL A 207 12.65 -3.38 8.90
CA VAL A 207 13.81 -2.54 9.26
C VAL A 207 13.48 -1.65 10.47
N ILE A 208 12.28 -1.05 10.51
CA ILE A 208 11.83 -0.25 11.65
C ILE A 208 11.81 -1.10 12.93
N ASN A 209 11.21 -2.29 12.90
CA ASN A 209 11.15 -3.17 14.06
C ASN A 209 12.53 -3.69 14.48
N GLU A 210 13.43 -3.97 13.53
CA GLU A 210 14.83 -4.27 13.81
C GLU A 210 15.50 -3.13 14.57
N ARG A 211 15.28 -1.87 14.17
CA ARG A 211 15.78 -0.70 14.90
C ARG A 211 15.15 -0.57 16.29
N ARG A 212 13.83 -0.71 16.42
CA ARG A 212 13.11 -0.63 17.71
C ARG A 212 13.61 -1.69 18.70
N ARG A 213 13.91 -2.91 18.25
CA ARG A 213 14.50 -3.97 19.10
C ARG A 213 15.90 -3.61 19.61
N ASN A 214 16.68 -2.87 18.83
CA ASN A 214 18.03 -2.45 19.18
C ASN A 214 18.09 -1.09 19.87
N GLU A 215 16.97 -0.40 20.03
CA GLU A 215 16.84 0.89 20.70
C GLU A 215 16.66 0.70 22.20
N GLN A 216 17.52 1.32 23.01
CA GLN A 216 17.59 1.09 24.46
C GLN A 216 16.30 1.44 25.20
N ARG A 217 15.57 2.44 24.72
CA ARG A 217 14.31 2.90 25.33
C ARG A 217 13.07 2.12 24.90
N LEU A 218 13.21 1.20 23.93
CA LEU A 218 12.11 0.44 23.35
C LEU A 218 12.35 -1.07 23.61
N GLY A 219 12.98 -1.76 22.67
CA GLY A 219 13.20 -3.20 22.72
C GLY A 219 12.07 -4.01 22.08
N ILE A 220 12.04 -5.31 22.36
CA ILE A 220 11.06 -6.27 21.79
C ILE A 220 9.59 -5.90 22.07
N PRO A 221 9.19 -5.48 23.29
CA PRO A 221 7.80 -5.17 23.60
C PRO A 221 7.23 -3.99 22.80
N ASP A 222 8.10 -3.08 22.38
CA ASP A 222 7.73 -1.84 21.70
C ASP A 222 7.75 -1.97 20.18
N GLN A 223 7.89 -3.16 19.59
CA GLN A 223 7.78 -3.33 18.15
C GLN A 223 6.38 -2.96 17.63
N LEU A 224 6.31 -2.49 16.38
CA LEU A 224 5.05 -2.33 15.67
C LEU A 224 4.43 -3.70 15.39
N PRO A 225 3.22 -4.00 15.91
CA PRO A 225 2.49 -5.21 15.56
C PRO A 225 2.20 -5.24 14.06
N VAL A 226 2.50 -6.37 13.43
CA VAL A 226 2.21 -6.63 12.02
C VAL A 226 1.04 -7.60 11.91
N LEU A 227 -0.01 -7.18 11.22
CA LEU A 227 -1.18 -7.98 10.93
C LEU A 227 -1.24 -8.30 9.43
N PHE A 228 -1.72 -9.49 9.11
CA PHE A 228 -2.05 -9.91 7.75
C PHE A 228 -3.41 -10.58 7.77
N ASP A 229 -4.32 -10.13 6.89
CA ASP A 229 -5.62 -10.76 6.67
C ASP A 229 -6.44 -10.97 7.98
N GLY A 230 -6.42 -9.96 8.85
CA GLY A 230 -7.13 -9.98 10.12
C GLY A 230 -6.43 -10.75 11.25
N ARG A 231 -5.20 -11.22 11.08
CA ARG A 231 -4.48 -11.98 12.11
C ARG A 231 -3.10 -11.40 12.36
N ALA A 232 -2.59 -11.56 13.58
CA ALA A 232 -1.19 -11.26 13.86
C ALA A 232 -0.30 -12.20 13.05
N VAL A 233 0.77 -11.65 12.48
CA VAL A 233 1.78 -12.42 11.76
C VAL A 233 2.66 -13.17 12.78
N PRO A 234 3.04 -14.44 12.53
CA PRO A 234 4.02 -15.13 13.37
C PRO A 234 5.34 -14.36 13.45
N ALA A 235 5.98 -14.33 14.61
CA ALA A 235 7.21 -13.53 14.83
C ALA A 235 8.30 -13.76 13.77
N ALA A 236 8.56 -15.03 13.42
CA ALA A 236 9.53 -15.37 12.39
C ALA A 236 9.19 -14.76 11.02
N ASN A 237 7.90 -14.72 10.66
CA ASN A 237 7.45 -14.15 9.41
C ASN A 237 7.63 -12.62 9.43
N SER A 238 7.23 -11.94 10.51
CA SER A 238 7.36 -10.47 10.62
C SER A 238 8.81 -9.96 10.59
N GLU A 239 9.78 -10.83 10.86
CA GLU A 239 11.21 -10.50 10.83
C GLU A 239 11.90 -10.92 9.52
N THR A 240 11.19 -11.60 8.61
CA THR A 240 11.74 -12.11 7.36
C THR A 240 11.71 -11.05 6.25
N VAL A 241 12.81 -10.92 5.52
CA VAL A 241 12.92 -10.09 4.31
C VAL A 241 12.11 -10.73 3.17
N VAL A 242 11.38 -9.92 2.41
CA VAL A 242 10.71 -10.33 1.15
C VAL A 242 11.37 -9.67 -0.05
N SER A 243 11.01 -10.11 -1.26
CA SER A 243 11.55 -9.54 -2.50
C SER A 243 11.29 -8.05 -2.62
N ASP A 244 12.26 -7.27 -3.07
CA ASP A 244 12.08 -5.84 -3.33
C ASP A 244 11.09 -5.55 -4.46
N GLY A 245 10.35 -4.45 -4.33
CA GLY A 245 9.42 -3.92 -5.31
C GLY A 245 10.04 -2.81 -6.16
N TYR A 246 10.15 -1.61 -5.60
CA TYR A 246 10.63 -0.39 -6.25
C TYR A 246 11.95 0.14 -5.66
N VAL A 247 12.45 -0.46 -4.58
CA VAL A 247 13.75 -0.12 -3.98
C VAL A 247 14.85 -0.15 -5.04
N GLY A 248 15.67 0.90 -5.06
CA GLY A 248 16.80 1.00 -5.96
C GLY A 248 17.27 2.43 -6.19
N LYS A 249 18.54 2.59 -6.52
CA LYS A 249 19.15 3.87 -6.89
C LYS A 249 18.95 4.16 -8.37
N CYS A 250 19.09 5.41 -8.77
CA CYS A 250 19.11 5.75 -10.20
C CYS A 250 20.31 5.08 -10.87
N LYS A 251 20.07 4.57 -12.09
CA LYS A 251 21.17 4.09 -12.94
C LYS A 251 22.03 5.29 -13.32
N MET A 252 23.33 5.16 -13.13
CA MET A 252 24.33 6.12 -13.60
C MET A 252 24.40 6.12 -15.12
#